data_AF-F6TCW5-F1
#
_entry.id   AF-F6TCW5-F1
#
_cell.length_a   1.000
_cell.length_b   1.000
_cell.length_c   1.000
_cell.angle_alpha   90.00
_cell.angle_beta   90.00
_cell.angle_gamma   90.00
#
_symmetry.space_group_name_H-M   'P 1'
#
loop_
_entity.id
_entity.type
_entity.pdbx_description
1 polymer ?
#
loop_
_entity_poly.entity_id
_entity_poly.type
_entity_poly.pdbx_seq_one_letter_code
_entity_poly.pdbx_strand_id
1 'polypeptide(L)'
;MATMKGIVQFDYEAEAPDELTLRVGDVIINIKNVEEGWCQGTLAGKVGMFPDNFVKIIEEPVVKSPVPTKKTKVLRRVKVTFDYEPINEDELHLVT
;
A
#
# COMPACT_ATOMS: atom_id res chain seq x y z
N MET A 1 1.40 -9.57 21.96
CA MET A 1 1.89 -8.33 21.33
C MET A 1 1.93 -8.60 19.83
N ALA A 2 0.98 -8.05 19.05
CA ALA A 2 1.01 -8.21 17.60
C ALA A 2 2.05 -7.25 17.03
N THR A 3 3.06 -7.76 16.32
CA THR A 3 4.06 -6.95 15.62
C THR A 3 3.74 -6.96 14.14
N MET A 4 3.45 -5.80 13.55
CA MET A 4 3.27 -5.68 12.10
C MET A 4 4.61 -5.95 11.40
N LYS A 5 4.58 -6.78 10.36
CA LYS A 5 5.71 -7.09 9.50
C LYS A 5 5.34 -6.80 8.05
N GLY A 6 6.33 -6.57 7.20
CA GLY A 6 6.11 -6.28 5.79
C GLY A 6 7.31 -6.67 4.95
N ILE A 7 7.06 -6.92 3.67
CA ILE A 7 8.10 -7.25 2.69
C ILE A 7 8.27 -6.09 1.73
N VAL A 8 9.51 -5.68 1.53
CA VAL A 8 9.89 -4.66 0.55
C VAL A 8 9.62 -5.17 -0.87
N GLN A 9 8.83 -4.40 -1.63
CA GLN A 9 8.49 -4.69 -3.02
C GLN A 9 9.41 -3.95 -4.01
N PHE A 10 10.01 -2.83 -3.59
CA PHE A 10 10.81 -1.94 -4.42
C PHE A 10 12.06 -1.50 -3.66
N ASP A 11 13.19 -1.38 -4.35
CA ASP A 11 14.39 -0.80 -3.75
C ASP A 11 14.18 0.69 -3.41
N TYR A 12 14.72 1.10 -2.29
CA TYR A 12 14.71 2.47 -1.82
C TYR A 12 16.04 2.75 -1.12
N GLU A 13 16.75 3.77 -1.58
CA GLU A 13 17.97 4.22 -0.93
C GLU A 13 17.62 5.28 0.10
N ALA A 14 18.15 5.13 1.31
CA ALA A 14 17.95 6.11 2.38
C ALA A 14 18.79 7.34 2.07
N GLU A 15 18.17 8.51 2.02
CA GLU A 15 18.85 9.79 1.79
C GLU A 15 19.20 10.46 3.12
N ALA A 16 18.40 10.22 4.16
CA ALA A 16 18.59 10.72 5.51
C ALA A 16 19.08 9.61 6.49
N PRO A 17 19.80 9.97 7.56
CA PRO A 17 20.25 9.02 8.57
C PRO A 17 19.08 8.34 9.30
N ASP A 18 17.94 9.02 9.39
CA ASP A 18 16.68 8.53 9.97
C ASP A 18 15.87 7.63 9.01
N GLU A 19 16.29 7.47 7.76
CA GLU A 19 15.65 6.61 6.76
C GLU A 19 16.27 5.21 6.70
N LEU A 20 15.44 4.24 6.27
CA LEU A 20 15.86 2.86 6.03
C LEU A 20 16.09 2.59 4.55
N THR A 21 17.28 2.12 4.22
CA THR A 21 17.56 1.55 2.90
C THR A 21 16.79 0.25 2.76
N LEU A 22 15.88 0.19 1.80
CA LEU A 22 15.07 -0.98 1.52
C LEU A 22 15.59 -1.69 0.26
N ARG A 23 15.70 -3.02 0.28
CA ARG A 23 15.94 -3.80 -0.94
C ARG A 23 14.81 -4.77 -1.16
N VAL A 24 14.44 -4.99 -2.42
CA VAL A 24 13.38 -5.95 -2.78
C VAL A 24 13.63 -7.30 -2.10
N GLY A 25 12.64 -7.80 -1.38
CA GLY A 25 12.74 -9.04 -0.62
C GLY A 25 13.16 -8.88 0.85
N ASP A 26 13.57 -7.69 1.27
CA ASP A 26 13.82 -7.41 2.68
C ASP A 26 12.54 -7.48 3.52
N VAL A 27 12.69 -7.93 4.76
CA VAL A 27 11.59 -8.05 5.72
C VAL A 27 11.75 -6.99 6.80
N ILE A 28 10.80 -6.06 6.84
CA ILE A 28 10.72 -5.05 7.88
C ILE A 28 9.79 -5.56 8.98
N ILE A 29 10.25 -5.45 10.22
CA ILE A 29 9.49 -5.80 11.41
C ILE A 29 9.16 -4.55 12.22
N ASN A 30 8.18 -4.67 13.12
CA ASN A 30 7.77 -3.58 14.00
C ASN A 30 7.35 -2.32 13.22
N ILE A 31 6.63 -2.51 12.12
CA ILE A 31 6.14 -1.42 11.27
C ILE A 31 5.09 -0.61 12.03
N LYS A 32 5.24 0.70 12.03
CA LYS A 32 4.34 1.69 12.64
C LYS A 32 4.03 2.78 11.62
N ASN A 33 2.76 3.05 11.40
CA ASN A 33 2.34 4.22 10.65
C ASN A 33 2.65 5.47 11.47
N VAL A 34 3.50 6.33 10.93
CA VAL A 34 3.90 7.60 11.57
C VAL A 34 3.13 8.76 10.95
N GLU A 35 3.03 8.80 9.62
CA GLU A 35 2.33 9.82 8.85
C GLU A 35 1.66 9.22 7.60
N GLU A 36 0.84 10.01 6.91
CA GLU A 36 0.21 9.60 5.66
C GLU A 36 1.28 9.40 4.57
N GLY A 37 1.47 8.15 4.13
CA GLY A 37 2.48 7.76 3.15
C GLY A 37 3.82 7.31 3.73
N TRP A 38 4.05 7.49 5.05
CA TRP A 38 5.30 7.12 5.71
C TRP A 38 5.09 6.14 6.87
N CYS A 39 5.89 5.08 6.86
CA CYS A 39 5.97 4.11 7.95
C CYS A 39 7.37 4.15 8.58
N GLN A 40 7.42 3.96 9.88
CA GLN A 40 8.65 3.62 10.58
C GLN A 40 8.70 2.13 10.80
N GLY A 41 9.86 1.50 10.66
CA GLY A 41 10.02 0.09 10.97
C GLY A 41 11.45 -0.24 11.35
N THR A 42 11.71 -1.52 11.55
CA THR A 42 13.03 -2.05 11.88
C THR A 42 13.45 -3.03 10.80
N LEU A 43 14.56 -2.75 10.13
CA LEU A 43 15.16 -3.60 9.11
C LEU A 43 16.60 -3.91 9.52
N ALA A 44 16.96 -5.20 9.55
CA ALA A 44 18.30 -5.67 9.94
C ALA A 44 18.84 -5.05 11.26
N GLY A 45 17.96 -4.73 12.21
CA GLY A 45 18.31 -4.09 13.49
C GLY A 45 18.47 -2.57 13.43
N LYS A 46 18.41 -1.95 12.24
CA LYS A 46 18.32 -0.50 12.07
C LYS A 46 16.84 -0.08 12.10
N VAL A 47 16.54 1.01 12.80
CA VAL A 47 15.21 1.63 12.80
C VAL A 47 15.26 2.86 11.91
N GLY A 48 14.20 3.07 11.14
CA GLY A 48 14.05 4.30 10.38
C GLY A 48 12.74 4.35 9.60
N MET A 49 12.56 5.46 8.91
CA MET A 49 11.37 5.79 8.15
C MET A 49 11.52 5.36 6.69
N PHE A 50 10.41 4.96 6.09
CA PHE A 50 10.34 4.61 4.68
C PHE A 50 8.91 4.82 4.16
N PRO A 51 8.75 5.06 2.85
CA PRO A 51 7.45 5.18 2.24
C PRO A 51 6.68 3.85 2.25
N ASP A 52 5.43 3.86 2.70
CA ASP A 52 4.62 2.63 2.81
C ASP A 52 4.34 1.98 1.45
N ASN A 53 4.28 2.79 0.38
CA ASN A 53 4.09 2.31 -0.99
C ASN A 53 5.17 1.32 -1.46
N PHE A 54 6.36 1.37 -0.88
CA PHE A 54 7.49 0.51 -1.25
C PHE A 54 7.46 -0.82 -0.49
N VAL A 55 6.63 -0.93 0.56
CA VAL A 55 6.59 -2.07 1.47
C VAL A 55 5.19 -2.63 1.54
N LYS A 56 5.08 -3.92 1.27
CA LYS A 56 3.83 -4.63 1.44
C LYS A 56 3.71 -5.10 2.89
N ILE A 57 2.95 -4.39 3.70
CA ILE A 57 2.60 -4.82 5.06
C ILE A 57 1.83 -6.15 4.97
N ILE A 58 2.34 -7.15 5.68
CA ILE A 58 1.73 -8.45 5.89
C ILE A 58 1.20 -8.42 7.32
N GLU A 59 -0.04 -7.96 7.47
CA GLU A 59 -0.80 -8.25 8.68
C GLU A 59 -1.00 -9.76 8.71
N GLU A 60 -0.57 -10.43 9.78
CA GLU A 60 -0.97 -11.82 9.98
C GLU A 60 -2.41 -11.83 10.47
N PRO A 61 -3.41 -12.18 9.64
CA PRO A 61 -4.65 -12.64 10.21
C PRO A 61 -4.32 -13.94 10.93
N VAL A 62 -4.45 -13.94 12.24
CA VAL A 62 -4.62 -15.19 12.98
C VAL A 62 -5.81 -15.92 12.35
N VAL A 63 -5.47 -16.92 11.54
CA VAL A 63 -6.27 -17.97 10.91
C VAL A 63 -7.45 -17.56 10.00
N LYS A 64 -7.29 -17.77 8.69
CA LYS A 64 -8.13 -18.66 7.84
C LYS A 64 -7.67 -18.63 6.36
N SER A 65 -7.03 -19.71 5.93
CA SER A 65 -6.98 -20.25 4.54
C SER A 65 -6.21 -19.47 3.44
N PRO A 66 -5.77 -20.16 2.35
CA PRO A 66 -4.68 -19.71 1.50
C PRO A 66 -5.16 -19.13 0.16
N VAL A 67 -4.92 -17.84 -0.14
CA VAL A 67 -4.62 -17.32 -1.50
C VAL A 67 -4.28 -15.80 -1.48
N PRO A 68 -3.51 -15.28 -2.47
CA PRO A 68 -2.61 -14.14 -2.33
C PRO A 68 -3.30 -12.78 -2.48
N THR A 69 -3.09 -11.87 -1.53
CA THR A 69 -3.63 -10.52 -1.59
C THR A 69 -2.59 -9.53 -2.10
N LYS A 70 -2.50 -9.34 -3.42
CA LYS A 70 -2.08 -8.04 -3.98
C LYS A 70 -3.34 -7.16 -4.02
N LYS A 71 -3.25 -5.95 -3.50
CA LYS A 71 -4.34 -4.99 -3.30
C LYS A 71 -5.00 -4.66 -4.66
N THR A 72 -6.18 -5.20 -4.94
CA THR A 72 -7.00 -4.80 -6.09
C THR A 72 -7.73 -3.51 -5.75
N LYS A 73 -7.48 -2.46 -6.53
CA LYS A 73 -8.22 -1.19 -6.56
C LYS A 73 -9.73 -1.50 -6.49
N VAL A 74 -10.42 -1.10 -5.42
CA VAL A 74 -11.89 -1.18 -5.36
C VAL A 74 -12.43 -0.16 -6.37
N LEU A 75 -12.63 -0.60 -7.61
CA LEU A 75 -13.29 0.20 -8.63
C LEU A 75 -14.75 0.33 -8.22
N ARG A 76 -15.14 1.48 -7.68
CA ARG A 76 -16.55 1.80 -7.37
C ARG A 76 -17.33 1.75 -8.69
N ARG A 77 -18.12 0.70 -8.87
CA ARG A 77 -19.06 0.58 -10.00
C ARG A 77 -20.33 1.32 -9.61
N VAL A 78 -20.53 2.50 -10.20
CA VAL A 78 -21.81 3.21 -10.17
C VAL A 78 -22.66 2.73 -11.35
N LYS A 79 -23.93 2.43 -11.08
CA LYS A 79 -24.90 2.07 -12.12
C LYS A 79 -25.67 3.32 -12.50
N VAL A 80 -25.63 3.65 -13.78
CA VAL A 80 -26.41 4.74 -14.39
C VAL A 80 -27.88 4.31 -14.39
N THR A 81 -28.78 5.16 -13.85
CA THR A 81 -30.22 4.91 -13.84
C THR A 81 -31.01 5.82 -14.78
N PHE A 82 -30.34 6.78 -15.43
CA PHE A 82 -30.90 7.73 -16.37
C PHE A 82 -29.94 7.90 -17.54
N ASP A 83 -30.46 7.91 -18.77
CA ASP A 83 -29.66 8.24 -19.94
C ASP A 83 -29.17 9.71 -19.87
N TYR A 84 -27.91 9.93 -20.26
CA TYR A 84 -27.30 11.24 -20.35
C TYR A 84 -26.43 11.34 -21.61
N GLU A 85 -26.80 12.27 -22.49
CA GLU A 85 -26.03 12.65 -23.66
C GLU A 85 -25.02 13.75 -23.27
N PRO A 86 -23.72 13.55 -23.47
CA PRO A 86 -22.69 14.50 -23.06
C PRO A 86 -22.75 15.74 -23.94
N ILE A 87 -22.76 16.93 -23.31
CA ILE A 87 -22.92 18.20 -24.02
C ILE A 87 -21.54 18.78 -24.39
N ASN A 88 -20.50 18.35 -23.67
CA ASN A 88 -19.11 18.76 -23.86
C ASN A 88 -18.20 17.56 -24.16
N GLU A 89 -17.09 17.79 -24.88
CA GLU A 89 -16.12 16.76 -25.25
C GLU A 89 -15.40 16.10 -24.06
N ASP A 90 -15.49 16.69 -22.86
CA ASP A 90 -14.92 16.15 -21.62
C ASP A 90 -15.92 15.27 -20.85
N GLU A 91 -17.19 15.20 -21.28
CA GLU A 91 -18.25 14.46 -20.57
C GLU A 91 -18.49 13.06 -21.13
N LEU A 92 -18.85 12.13 -20.24
CA LEU A 92 -19.08 10.73 -20.59
C LEU A 92 -20.54 10.49 -20.98
N HIS A 93 -20.77 9.84 -22.12
CA HIS A 93 -22.09 9.35 -22.50
C HIS A 93 -22.47 8.17 -21.60
N LEU A 94 -23.59 8.32 -20.88
CA LEU A 94 -24.05 7.34 -19.90
C LEU A 94 -25.44 6.85 -20.35
N VAL A 95 -25.55 5.59 -20.74
CA VAL A 95 -26.83 4.93 -21.05
C VAL A 95 -27.10 3.84 -20.04
N THR A 96 -28.38 3.57 -19.75
CA THR A 96 -28.79 2.48 -18.85
C THR A 96 -28.58 1.08 -19.43
#